data_AF-A0A831QYJ1-F1
#
_entry.id   AF-A0A831QYJ1-F1
#
_cell.length_a   1.000
_cell.length_b   1.000
_cell.length_c   1.000
_cell.angle_alpha   90.00
_cell.angle_beta   90.00
_cell.angle_gamma   90.00
#
_symmetry.space_group_name_H-M   'P 1'
#
loop_
_entity.id
_entity.type
_entity.pdbx_description
1 polymer ?
#
loop_
_entity_poly.entity_id
_entity_poly.type
_entity_poly.pdbx_seq_one_letter_code
_entity_poly.pdbx_strand_id
1 'polypeptide(L)'
;MHTDRNALFEKLWQNYRDVTPSAAQIHRILGAEEGNAILNDHIALRTFNLRPVGLEALAEHFLALGYRVGGEYHFESKKLYARHYEHPDPEAPRVFISELLTEQCSPALQTTVKALIAGITTEQVSADNFLYSGRHWNLGYDTYRSLLEESEYAAWLAAWGYRANHFTVSVNNLQQFETLADINQLLKDNGFAVNASGGEVKGSP
;
A
#
# COMPACT_ATOMS: atom_id res chain seq x y z
N MET A 1 2.74 -17.69 5.97
CA MET A 1 1.79 -16.59 6.25
C MET A 1 1.69 -16.39 7.74
N HIS A 2 1.37 -15.16 8.19
CA HIS A 2 1.09 -14.88 9.59
C HIS A 2 -0.16 -15.61 10.08
N THR A 3 -0.18 -15.94 11.37
CA THR A 3 -1.38 -16.47 12.06
C THR A 3 -1.98 -15.44 13.02
N ASP A 4 -1.30 -14.33 13.25
CA ASP A 4 -1.76 -13.22 14.08
C ASP A 4 -1.82 -11.93 13.25
N ARG A 5 -3.00 -11.30 13.25
CA ARG A 5 -3.26 -10.09 12.46
C ARG A 5 -2.41 -8.92 12.93
N ASN A 6 -2.30 -8.74 14.25
CA ASN A 6 -1.58 -7.60 14.82
C ASN A 6 -0.08 -7.70 14.52
N ALA A 7 0.49 -8.91 14.57
CA ALA A 7 1.87 -9.18 14.16
C ALA A 7 2.12 -8.83 12.68
N LEU A 8 1.20 -9.17 11.76
CA LEU A 8 1.32 -8.78 10.35
C LEU A 8 1.36 -7.26 10.18
N PHE A 9 0.41 -6.53 10.77
CA PHE A 9 0.35 -5.07 10.64
C PHE A 9 1.53 -4.37 11.31
N GLU A 10 2.00 -4.86 12.45
CA GLU A 10 3.20 -4.32 13.10
C GLU A 10 4.43 -4.49 12.20
N LYS A 11 4.60 -5.64 11.53
CA LYS A 11 5.72 -5.86 10.60
C LYS A 11 5.61 -5.00 9.35
N LEU A 12 4.42 -4.84 8.79
CA LEU A 12 4.17 -3.90 7.68
C LEU A 12 4.49 -2.46 8.09
N TRP A 13 4.10 -2.06 9.29
CA TRP A 13 4.32 -0.72 9.82
C TRP A 13 5.80 -0.42 10.05
N GLN A 14 6.54 -1.36 10.67
CA GLN A 14 7.98 -1.27 10.85
C GLN A 14 8.69 -1.07 9.49
N ASN A 15 8.41 -1.94 8.52
CA ASN A 15 9.00 -1.86 7.18
C ASN A 15 8.66 -0.54 6.44
N TYR A 16 7.43 -0.05 6.60
CA TYR A 16 6.99 1.19 5.98
C TYR A 16 7.72 2.42 6.55
N ARG A 17 7.90 2.46 7.87
CA ARG A 17 8.57 3.57 8.57
C ARG A 17 10.03 3.71 8.21
N ASP A 18 10.71 2.61 7.88
CA ASP A 18 12.12 2.62 7.49
C ASP A 18 12.40 3.51 6.28
N VAL A 19 11.40 3.72 5.42
CA VAL A 19 11.52 4.57 4.22
C VAL A 19 10.56 5.77 4.23
N THR A 20 9.73 5.90 5.26
CA THR A 20 8.76 6.99 5.42
C THR A 20 8.89 7.62 6.81
N PRO A 21 10.00 8.30 7.12
CA PRO A 21 10.24 8.84 8.47
C PRO A 21 9.20 9.89 8.88
N SER A 22 8.60 10.59 7.91
CA SER A 22 7.49 11.52 8.14
C SER A 22 6.27 10.85 8.78
N ALA A 23 5.97 9.59 8.45
CA ALA A 23 4.81 8.88 9.00
C ALA A 23 4.92 8.73 10.53
N ALA A 24 6.11 8.44 11.05
CA ALA A 24 6.34 8.34 12.49
C ALA A 24 6.21 9.71 13.20
N GLN A 25 6.61 10.80 12.53
CA GLN A 25 6.45 12.15 13.07
C GLN A 25 4.97 12.56 13.07
N ILE A 26 4.25 12.29 11.98
CA ILE A 26 2.83 12.57 11.82
C ILE A 26 2.01 11.79 12.84
N HIS A 27 2.29 10.51 13.07
CA HIS A 27 1.60 9.74 14.12
C HIS A 27 1.75 10.41 15.49
N ARG A 28 2.95 10.89 15.85
CA ARG A 28 3.15 11.62 17.11
C ARG A 28 2.37 12.94 17.15
N ILE A 29 2.38 13.71 16.06
CA ILE A 29 1.64 14.99 15.96
C ILE A 29 0.13 14.79 16.10
N LEU A 30 -0.40 13.71 15.53
CA LEU A 30 -1.82 13.36 15.61
C LEU A 30 -2.21 12.76 16.97
N GLY A 31 -1.32 12.78 17.97
CA GLY A 31 -1.62 12.39 19.34
C GLY A 31 -1.37 10.92 19.65
N ALA A 32 -0.55 10.22 18.87
CA ALA A 32 -0.02 8.92 19.31
C ALA A 32 0.98 9.14 20.45
N GLU A 33 0.50 9.00 21.69
CA GLU A 33 1.30 8.91 22.92
C GLU A 33 1.22 7.48 23.49
N GLU A 34 2.08 7.15 24.46
CA GLU A 34 2.03 5.85 25.15
C GLU A 34 0.62 5.61 25.72
N GLY A 35 -0.14 4.72 25.07
CA GLY A 35 -1.49 4.31 25.49
C GLY A 35 -2.63 4.60 24.50
N ASN A 36 -2.44 5.51 23.53
CA ASN A 36 -3.48 5.84 22.53
C ASN A 36 -3.01 5.50 21.12
N ALA A 37 -3.31 4.28 20.67
CA ALA A 37 -2.97 3.85 19.32
C ALA A 37 -3.87 4.55 18.29
N ILE A 38 -3.26 5.20 17.29
CA ILE A 38 -4.01 5.72 16.15
C ILE A 38 -4.53 4.55 15.33
N LEU A 39 -5.85 4.47 15.19
CA LEU A 39 -6.48 3.50 14.30
C LEU A 39 -6.24 3.88 12.84
N ASN A 40 -5.90 2.89 12.03
CA ASN A 40 -5.77 3.06 10.59
C ASN A 40 -7.10 2.75 9.89
N ASP A 41 -7.50 3.58 8.93
CA ASP A 41 -8.66 3.28 8.07
C ASP A 41 -8.32 2.16 7.09
N HIS A 42 -7.16 2.27 6.43
CA HIS A 42 -6.67 1.23 5.53
C HIS A 42 -5.16 1.25 5.34
N ILE A 43 -4.64 0.15 4.79
CA ILE A 43 -3.35 0.10 4.10
C ILE A 43 -3.55 -0.14 2.61
N ALA A 44 -2.57 0.24 1.79
CA ALA A 44 -2.56 -0.09 0.37
C ALA A 44 -1.33 -0.89 -0.04
N LEU A 45 -1.55 -1.93 -0.85
CA LEU A 45 -0.54 -2.78 -1.46
C LEU A 45 -0.62 -2.74 -2.98
N ARG A 46 0.51 -3.02 -3.63
CA ARG A 46 0.66 -3.01 -5.09
C ARG A 46 1.27 -4.31 -5.58
N THR A 47 0.80 -4.79 -6.73
CA THR A 47 1.40 -5.94 -7.43
C THR A 47 1.20 -5.87 -8.96
N PHE A 48 1.68 -6.89 -9.67
CA PHE A 48 1.41 -7.13 -11.08
C PHE A 48 0.41 -8.27 -11.22
N ASN A 49 -0.46 -8.24 -12.23
CA ASN A 49 -1.46 -9.29 -12.48
C ASN A 49 -0.88 -10.57 -13.09
N LEU A 50 0.26 -11.02 -12.58
CA LEU A 50 1.02 -12.15 -13.09
C LEU A 50 1.28 -13.14 -11.97
N ARG A 51 1.23 -14.44 -12.29
CA ARG A 51 1.64 -15.48 -11.35
C ARG A 51 3.16 -15.47 -11.16
N PRO A 52 3.65 -15.75 -9.93
CA PRO A 52 2.88 -16.14 -8.74
C PRO A 52 2.40 -14.97 -7.87
N VAL A 53 2.57 -13.72 -8.30
CA VAL A 53 2.47 -12.52 -7.44
C VAL A 53 1.17 -11.73 -7.58
N GLY A 54 0.15 -12.25 -8.27
CA GLY A 54 -1.12 -11.55 -8.50
C GLY A 54 -1.85 -11.13 -7.22
N LEU A 55 -2.89 -10.30 -7.38
CA LEU A 55 -3.72 -9.78 -6.30
C LEU A 55 -4.20 -10.89 -5.35
N GLU A 56 -4.68 -12.00 -5.90
CA GLU A 56 -5.18 -13.12 -5.10
C GLU A 56 -4.09 -13.72 -4.21
N ALA A 57 -2.86 -13.81 -4.70
CA ALA A 57 -1.74 -14.38 -3.92
C ALA A 57 -1.35 -13.47 -2.74
N LEU A 58 -1.45 -12.15 -2.89
CA LEU A 58 -1.28 -11.22 -1.77
C LEU A 58 -2.49 -11.29 -0.81
N ALA A 59 -3.70 -11.40 -1.35
CA ALA A 59 -4.93 -11.44 -0.58
C ALA A 59 -5.02 -12.65 0.34
N GLU A 60 -4.47 -13.80 -0.06
CA GLU A 60 -4.43 -15.02 0.76
C GLU A 60 -3.87 -14.79 2.17
N HIS A 61 -2.87 -13.90 2.31
CA HIS A 61 -2.31 -13.52 3.62
C HIS A 61 -3.36 -12.91 4.57
N PHE A 62 -4.30 -12.14 4.03
CA PHE A 62 -5.35 -11.48 4.80
C PHE A 62 -6.57 -12.37 4.97
N LEU A 63 -6.94 -13.12 3.92
CA LEU A 63 -8.04 -14.08 4.00
C LEU A 63 -7.77 -15.16 5.07
N ALA A 64 -6.53 -15.61 5.20
CA ALA A 64 -6.10 -16.52 6.26
C ALA A 64 -6.27 -15.94 7.69
N LEU A 65 -6.34 -14.61 7.79
CA LEU A 65 -6.51 -13.86 9.03
C LEU A 65 -7.97 -13.40 9.25
N GLY A 66 -8.93 -13.95 8.50
CA GLY A 66 -10.36 -13.67 8.69
C GLY A 66 -10.89 -12.45 7.93
N TYR A 67 -10.08 -11.81 7.08
CA TYR A 67 -10.57 -10.79 6.17
C TYR A 67 -11.50 -11.40 5.11
N ARG A 68 -12.38 -10.56 4.55
CA ARG A 68 -13.33 -10.91 3.50
C ARG A 68 -13.25 -9.90 2.38
N VAL A 69 -13.61 -10.32 1.17
CA VAL A 69 -13.76 -9.43 0.03
C VAL A 69 -14.83 -8.38 0.34
N GLY A 70 -14.47 -7.11 0.17
CA GLY A 70 -15.39 -5.99 0.19
C GLY A 70 -15.80 -5.63 -1.23
N GLY A 71 -15.18 -4.60 -1.79
CA GLY A 71 -15.50 -4.03 -3.10
C GLY A 71 -14.37 -4.15 -4.12
N GLU A 72 -14.73 -4.00 -5.39
CA GLU A 72 -13.82 -4.05 -6.53
C GLU A 72 -13.81 -2.71 -7.28
N TYR A 73 -12.66 -2.36 -7.84
CA TYR A 73 -12.40 -1.06 -8.45
C TYR A 73 -11.59 -1.21 -9.72
N HIS A 74 -11.98 -0.47 -10.77
CA HIS A 74 -11.25 -0.39 -12.03
C HIS A 74 -10.76 1.05 -12.25
N PHE A 75 -9.47 1.21 -12.50
CA PHE A 75 -8.86 2.49 -12.82
C PHE A 75 -8.33 2.44 -14.25
N GLU A 76 -9.22 2.63 -15.24
CA GLU A 76 -8.91 2.48 -16.67
C GLU A 76 -7.71 3.32 -17.10
N SER A 77 -7.66 4.59 -16.71
CA SER A 77 -6.55 5.50 -17.07
C SER A 77 -5.19 5.04 -16.53
N LYS A 78 -5.18 4.35 -15.39
CA LYS A 78 -3.97 3.81 -14.75
C LYS A 78 -3.73 2.34 -15.08
N LYS A 79 -4.63 1.70 -15.83
CA LYS A 79 -4.59 0.26 -16.17
C LYS A 79 -4.53 -0.63 -14.90
N LEU A 80 -5.27 -0.25 -13.85
CA LEU A 80 -5.27 -0.99 -12.59
C LEU A 80 -6.62 -1.66 -12.35
N TYR A 81 -6.55 -2.86 -11.79
CA TYR A 81 -7.65 -3.50 -11.07
C TYR A 81 -7.31 -3.50 -9.58
N ALA A 82 -8.30 -3.34 -8.72
CA ALA A 82 -8.11 -3.39 -7.29
C ALA A 82 -9.30 -3.99 -6.57
N ARG A 83 -9.05 -4.52 -5.38
CA ARG A 83 -10.05 -5.01 -4.46
C ARG A 83 -9.69 -4.57 -3.05
N HIS A 84 -10.69 -4.19 -2.26
CA HIS A 84 -10.50 -4.02 -0.83
C HIS A 84 -11.04 -5.20 -0.04
N TYR A 85 -10.47 -5.38 1.14
CA TYR A 85 -10.80 -6.45 2.07
C TYR A 85 -11.10 -5.86 3.44
N GLU A 86 -12.11 -6.41 4.12
CA GLU A 86 -12.60 -5.95 5.41
C GLU A 86 -12.54 -7.09 6.43
N HIS A 87 -12.32 -6.73 7.70
CA HIS A 87 -12.31 -7.67 8.81
C HIS A 87 -13.52 -7.38 9.72
N PRO A 88 -14.14 -8.38 10.36
CA PRO A 88 -15.31 -8.18 11.23
C PRO A 88 -15.02 -7.33 12.49
N ASP A 89 -13.75 -7.27 12.90
CA ASP A 89 -13.27 -6.35 13.93
C ASP A 89 -13.20 -4.93 13.38
N PRO A 90 -13.96 -3.95 13.93
CA PRO A 90 -14.00 -2.58 13.43
C PRO A 90 -12.70 -1.79 13.67
N GLU A 91 -11.81 -2.27 14.54
CA GLU A 91 -10.50 -1.63 14.77
C GLU A 91 -9.44 -2.09 13.77
N ALA A 92 -9.71 -3.17 13.02
CA ALA A 92 -8.80 -3.65 12.00
C ALA A 92 -8.89 -2.77 10.74
N PRO A 93 -7.75 -2.30 10.20
CA PRO A 93 -7.76 -1.49 8.99
C PRO A 93 -8.26 -2.33 7.81
N ARG A 94 -8.98 -1.68 6.88
CA ARG A 94 -9.25 -2.28 5.58
C ARG A 94 -7.93 -2.48 4.83
N VAL A 95 -7.92 -3.42 3.90
CA VAL A 95 -6.74 -3.71 3.08
C VAL A 95 -7.10 -3.47 1.63
N PHE A 96 -6.42 -2.53 0.98
CA PHE A 96 -6.60 -2.23 -0.43
C PHE A 96 -5.46 -2.86 -1.24
N ILE A 97 -5.76 -3.84 -2.10
CA ILE A 97 -4.77 -4.46 -2.97
C ILE A 97 -5.08 -4.08 -4.40
N SER A 98 -4.10 -3.53 -5.10
CA SER A 98 -4.19 -3.22 -6.53
C SER A 98 -3.19 -4.05 -7.30
N GLU A 99 -3.50 -4.36 -8.56
CA GLU A 99 -2.58 -4.95 -9.51
C GLU A 99 -2.60 -4.20 -10.85
N LEU A 100 -1.41 -4.06 -11.44
CA LEU A 100 -1.26 -3.53 -12.79
C LEU A 100 -1.66 -4.59 -13.82
N LEU A 101 -2.58 -4.23 -14.71
CA LEU A 101 -3.05 -5.05 -15.83
C LEU A 101 -2.00 -5.02 -16.95
N THR A 102 -1.01 -5.91 -16.86
CA THR A 102 0.20 -5.87 -17.71
C THR A 102 -0.09 -6.06 -19.19
N GLU A 103 -1.15 -6.79 -19.55
CA GLU A 103 -1.63 -6.97 -20.92
C GLU A 103 -2.11 -5.67 -21.58
N GLN A 104 -2.46 -4.65 -20.79
CA GLN A 104 -2.82 -3.31 -21.29
C GLN A 104 -1.60 -2.40 -21.49
N CYS A 105 -0.40 -2.87 -21.11
CA CYS A 105 0.86 -2.14 -21.26
C CYS A 105 1.61 -2.54 -22.53
N SER A 106 2.65 -1.76 -22.87
CA SER A 106 3.49 -2.04 -24.02
C SER A 106 4.18 -3.41 -23.92
N PRO A 107 4.52 -4.05 -25.06
CA PRO A 107 5.31 -5.29 -25.04
C PRO A 107 6.65 -5.14 -24.30
N ALA A 108 7.25 -3.94 -24.31
CA ALA A 108 8.49 -3.64 -23.60
C ALA A 108 8.30 -3.68 -22.07
N LEU A 109 7.24 -3.06 -21.55
CA LEU A 109 6.89 -3.12 -20.13
C LEU A 109 6.56 -4.55 -19.72
N GLN A 110 5.75 -5.27 -20.50
CA GLN A 110 5.40 -6.65 -20.24
C GLN A 110 6.65 -7.55 -20.13
N THR A 111 7.60 -7.40 -21.06
CA THR A 111 8.86 -8.15 -21.04
C THR A 111 9.68 -7.84 -19.80
N THR A 112 9.78 -6.55 -19.45
CA THR A 112 10.49 -6.09 -18.25
C THR A 112 9.87 -6.66 -16.99
N VAL A 113 8.55 -6.53 -16.81
CA VAL A 113 7.85 -7.02 -15.61
C VAL A 113 7.98 -8.54 -15.47
N LYS A 114 7.84 -9.30 -16.58
CA LYS A 114 8.07 -10.75 -16.56
C LYS A 114 9.48 -11.10 -16.09
N ALA A 115 10.50 -10.36 -16.54
CA ALA A 115 11.88 -10.57 -16.10
C ALA A 115 12.08 -10.24 -14.61
N LEU A 116 11.45 -9.18 -14.10
CA LEU A 116 11.54 -8.82 -12.67
C LEU A 116 11.01 -9.94 -11.77
N ILE A 117 9.86 -10.52 -12.11
CA ILE A 117 9.21 -11.52 -11.25
C ILE A 117 9.66 -12.96 -11.53
N ALA A 118 10.48 -13.19 -12.56
CA ALA A 118 10.85 -14.54 -13.01
C ALA A 118 11.50 -15.41 -11.93
N GLY A 119 12.19 -14.80 -10.96
CA GLY A 119 12.85 -15.50 -9.86
C GLY A 119 11.98 -15.74 -8.62
N ILE A 120 10.74 -15.24 -8.60
CA ILE A 120 9.86 -15.38 -7.44
C ILE A 120 9.15 -16.73 -7.50
N THR A 121 9.27 -17.48 -6.42
CA THR A 121 8.62 -18.79 -6.23
C THR A 121 7.32 -18.65 -5.44
N THR A 122 6.39 -19.58 -5.63
CA THR A 122 5.15 -19.62 -4.84
C THR A 122 5.43 -19.73 -3.35
N GLU A 123 6.48 -20.49 -2.96
CA GLU A 123 6.92 -20.64 -1.58
C GLU A 123 7.33 -19.31 -0.95
N GLN A 124 8.03 -18.45 -1.71
CA GLN A 124 8.35 -17.10 -1.26
C GLN A 124 7.09 -16.24 -1.13
N VAL A 125 6.13 -16.36 -2.05
CA VAL A 125 4.87 -15.60 -1.98
C VAL A 125 4.05 -15.99 -0.75
N SER A 126 4.06 -17.27 -0.34
CA SER A 126 3.36 -17.75 0.84
C SER A 126 4.13 -17.52 2.17
N ALA A 127 5.39 -17.06 2.12
CA ALA A 127 6.17 -16.75 3.30
C ALA A 127 5.53 -15.59 4.09
N ASP A 128 5.55 -15.66 5.43
CA ASP A 128 4.93 -14.65 6.30
C ASP A 128 5.41 -13.22 6.03
N ASN A 129 6.63 -13.06 5.55
CA ASN A 129 7.26 -11.78 5.28
C ASN A 129 7.04 -11.24 3.87
N PHE A 130 6.33 -11.93 2.99
CA PHE A 130 6.24 -11.55 1.58
C PHE A 130 5.72 -10.12 1.40
N LEU A 131 4.70 -9.70 2.14
CA LEU A 131 4.08 -8.38 2.01
C LEU A 131 4.97 -7.21 2.48
N TYR A 132 6.10 -7.50 3.12
CA TYR A 132 7.11 -6.54 3.56
C TYR A 132 8.55 -7.01 3.26
N SER A 133 8.69 -7.86 2.23
CA SER A 133 9.96 -8.45 1.81
C SER A 133 10.79 -7.53 0.92
N GLY A 134 10.18 -6.44 0.43
CA GLY A 134 10.82 -5.52 -0.50
C GLY A 134 11.09 -6.18 -1.86
N ARG A 135 12.28 -5.94 -2.40
CA ARG A 135 12.63 -6.26 -3.78
C ARG A 135 13.31 -7.62 -3.88
N HIS A 136 12.85 -8.46 -4.81
CA HIS A 136 13.38 -9.81 -5.07
C HIS A 136 14.26 -9.90 -6.32
N TRP A 137 14.60 -8.76 -6.91
CA TRP A 137 15.28 -8.63 -8.18
C TRP A 137 16.31 -7.50 -8.14
N ASN A 138 17.24 -7.52 -9.09
CA ASN A 138 18.11 -6.38 -9.37
C ASN A 138 17.39 -5.42 -10.33
N LEU A 139 17.58 -4.11 -10.14
CA LEU A 139 16.98 -3.09 -11.01
C LEU A 139 18.05 -2.10 -11.46
N GLY A 140 18.28 -2.04 -12.78
CA GLY A 140 19.09 -0.99 -13.40
C GLY A 140 18.32 0.33 -13.49
N TYR A 141 19.04 1.44 -13.47
CA TYR A 141 18.43 2.78 -13.53
C TYR A 141 17.67 3.02 -14.84
N ASP A 142 18.21 2.56 -15.98
CA ASP A 142 17.56 2.70 -17.28
C ASP A 142 16.26 1.89 -17.35
N THR A 143 16.26 0.67 -16.78
CA THR A 143 15.03 -0.14 -16.65
C THR A 143 13.98 0.59 -15.82
N TYR A 144 14.38 1.17 -14.67
CA TYR A 144 13.48 2.00 -13.86
C TYR A 144 12.92 3.19 -14.65
N ARG A 145 13.78 3.91 -15.39
CA ARG A 145 13.40 5.06 -16.21
C ARG A 145 12.40 4.71 -17.29
N SER A 146 12.62 3.60 -18.01
CA SER A 146 11.68 3.13 -19.03
C SER A 146 10.33 2.71 -18.45
N LEU A 147 10.32 2.07 -17.27
CA LEU A 147 9.07 1.79 -16.56
C LEU A 147 8.35 3.08 -16.16
N LEU A 148 9.08 4.07 -15.68
CA LEU A 148 8.52 5.34 -15.20
C LEU A 148 7.89 6.16 -16.33
N GLU A 149 8.45 6.11 -17.54
CA GLU A 149 7.91 6.80 -18.71
C GLU A 149 6.51 6.30 -19.10
N GLU A 150 6.23 5.01 -18.87
CA GLU A 150 4.92 4.43 -19.20
C GLU A 150 3.99 4.35 -17.98
N SER A 151 4.51 3.99 -16.80
CA SER A 151 3.72 3.71 -15.61
C SER A 151 4.50 3.98 -14.32
N GLU A 152 4.17 5.08 -13.65
CA GLU A 152 4.66 5.38 -12.29
C GLU A 152 4.35 4.25 -11.30
N TYR A 153 3.23 3.54 -11.50
CA TYR A 153 2.88 2.38 -10.69
C TYR A 153 3.90 1.25 -10.85
N ALA A 154 4.22 0.89 -12.10
CA ALA A 154 5.20 -0.15 -12.40
C ALA A 154 6.59 0.24 -11.90
N ALA A 155 7.00 1.49 -12.09
CA ALA A 155 8.28 2.00 -11.64
C ALA A 155 8.42 1.99 -10.11
N TRP A 156 7.36 2.39 -9.38
CA TRP A 156 7.33 2.33 -7.93
C TRP A 156 7.48 0.90 -7.43
N LEU A 157 6.70 -0.03 -7.99
CA LEU A 157 6.75 -1.44 -7.59
C LEU A 157 8.10 -2.07 -7.95
N ALA A 158 8.67 -1.75 -9.11
CA ALA A 158 9.99 -2.20 -9.50
C ALA A 158 11.08 -1.72 -8.53
N ALA A 159 11.03 -0.45 -8.10
CA ALA A 159 12.03 0.13 -7.21
C ALA A 159 11.93 -0.40 -5.77
N TRP A 160 10.72 -0.53 -5.24
CA TRP A 160 10.47 -0.81 -3.83
C TRP A 160 10.14 -2.27 -3.52
N GLY A 161 9.61 -3.00 -4.51
CA GLY A 161 9.09 -4.35 -4.33
C GLY A 161 7.87 -4.39 -3.42
N TYR A 162 7.69 -5.52 -2.72
CA TYR A 162 6.52 -5.80 -1.88
C TYR A 162 6.67 -5.16 -0.51
N ARG A 163 5.94 -4.06 -0.31
CA ARG A 163 5.79 -3.31 0.94
C ARG A 163 4.49 -2.52 0.93
N ALA A 164 4.08 -2.03 2.09
CA ALA A 164 3.00 -1.06 2.18
C ALA A 164 3.31 0.18 1.32
N ASN A 165 2.39 0.54 0.42
CA ASN A 165 2.48 1.78 -0.34
C ASN A 165 2.18 2.99 0.55
N HIS A 166 1.15 2.88 1.38
CA HIS A 166 0.83 3.84 2.42
C HIS A 166 -0.04 3.20 3.51
N PHE A 167 -0.05 3.86 4.66
CA PHE A 167 -1.03 3.72 5.72
C PHE A 167 -1.90 4.96 5.73
N THR A 168 -3.19 4.79 6.02
CA THR A 168 -4.15 5.89 6.15
C THR A 168 -4.67 5.93 7.57
N VAL A 169 -4.61 7.09 8.21
CA VAL A 169 -5.16 7.31 9.56
C VAL A 169 -6.69 7.39 9.47
N SER A 170 -7.39 6.74 10.39
CA SER A 170 -8.85 6.90 10.54
C SER A 170 -9.15 8.21 11.26
N VAL A 171 -9.42 9.25 10.49
CA VAL A 171 -9.74 10.59 11.02
C VAL A 171 -11.01 10.59 11.87
N ASN A 172 -11.97 9.70 11.56
CA ASN A 172 -13.22 9.56 12.32
C ASN A 172 -12.98 9.11 13.76
N ASN A 173 -11.84 8.47 14.03
CA ASN A 173 -11.45 8.00 15.36
C ASN A 173 -10.52 8.99 16.09
N LEU A 174 -10.19 10.14 15.48
CA LEU A 174 -9.45 11.21 16.14
C LEU A 174 -10.43 12.19 16.78
N GLN A 175 -10.72 12.01 18.07
CA GLN A 175 -11.72 12.80 18.79
C GLN A 175 -11.38 14.30 18.91
N GLN A 176 -10.12 14.67 18.68
CA GLN A 176 -9.60 16.02 18.80
C GLN A 176 -9.73 16.88 17.52
N PHE A 177 -10.21 16.32 16.41
CA PHE A 177 -10.38 17.05 15.15
C PHE A 177 -11.82 16.94 14.64
N GLU A 178 -12.39 18.07 14.22
CA GLU A 178 -13.75 18.11 13.66
C GLU A 178 -13.74 17.92 12.14
N THR A 179 -12.69 18.39 11.46
CA THR A 179 -12.62 18.36 9.99
C THR A 179 -11.26 17.90 9.46
N LEU A 180 -11.26 17.41 8.22
CA LEU A 180 -10.03 17.15 7.46
C LEU A 180 -9.18 18.41 7.26
N ALA A 181 -9.80 19.59 7.23
CA ALA A 181 -9.10 20.86 7.08
C ALA A 181 -8.25 21.17 8.33
N ASP A 182 -8.76 20.85 9.53
CA ASP A 182 -8.02 21.04 10.79
C ASP A 182 -6.77 20.17 10.83
N ILE A 183 -6.90 18.91 10.40
CA ILE A 183 -5.76 17.99 10.30
C ILE A 183 -4.74 18.51 9.28
N ASN A 184 -5.18 18.91 8.10
CA ASN A 184 -4.29 19.46 7.07
C ASN A 184 -3.57 20.71 7.58
N GLN A 185 -4.25 21.59 8.32
CA GLN A 185 -3.64 22.79 8.89
C GLN A 185 -2.60 22.45 9.96
N LEU A 186 -2.91 21.55 10.89
CA LEU A 186 -1.94 21.08 11.89
C LEU A 186 -0.67 20.50 11.25
N LEU A 187 -0.83 19.71 10.18
CA LEU A 187 0.31 19.15 9.46
C LEU A 187 1.16 20.25 8.80
N LYS A 188 0.52 21.25 8.17
CA LYS A 188 1.20 22.41 7.57
C LYS A 188 1.94 23.24 8.62
N ASP A 189 1.33 23.47 9.79
CA ASP A 189 1.93 24.20 10.90
C ASP A 189 3.17 23.47 11.47
N ASN A 190 3.25 22.15 11.31
CA ASN A 190 4.39 21.31 11.65
C ASN A 190 5.37 21.09 10.48
N GLY A 191 5.23 21.85 9.37
CA GLY A 191 6.17 21.85 8.25
C GLY A 191 5.98 20.73 7.23
N PHE A 192 4.86 20.00 7.27
CA PHE A 192 4.54 19.00 6.25
C PHE A 192 3.81 19.61 5.06
N ALA A 193 4.25 19.27 3.86
CA ALA A 193 3.52 19.58 2.64
C ALA A 193 2.35 18.60 2.47
N VAL A 194 1.15 19.13 2.23
CA VAL A 194 -0.04 18.35 1.89
C VAL A 194 -0.20 18.31 0.37
N ASN A 195 -0.54 17.15 -0.19
CA ASN A 195 -0.71 17.01 -1.63
C ASN A 195 -1.95 17.78 -2.12
N ALA A 196 -1.72 18.84 -2.90
CA ALA A 196 -2.78 19.67 -3.47
C ALA A 196 -3.29 19.21 -4.85
N SER A 197 -2.72 18.15 -5.45
CA SER A 197 -3.14 17.64 -6.76
C SER A 197 -4.57 17.10 -6.68
N GLY A 198 -5.53 17.79 -7.28
CA GLY A 198 -6.97 17.48 -7.20
C GLY A 198 -7.66 18.06 -5.95
N GLY A 199 -7.04 19.05 -5.29
CA GLY A 199 -7.47 19.59 -4.00
C GLY A 199 -6.78 18.91 -2.82
N GLU A 200 -6.61 19.63 -1.71
CA GLU A 200 -6.04 19.08 -0.46
C GLU A 200 -6.98 18.10 0.24
N VAL A 201 -8.30 18.23 0.00
CA VAL A 201 -9.33 17.28 0.42
C VAL A 201 -9.99 16.73 -0.84
N LYS A 202 -10.05 15.40 -0.95
CA LYS A 202 -10.60 14.68 -2.11
C LYS A 202 -11.83 13.90 -1.67
N GLY A 203 -12.95 14.13 -2.36
CA GLY A 203 -14.25 13.53 -2.04
C GLY A 203 -15.32 14.58 -1.77
N SER A 204 -16.47 14.14 -1.28
CA SER A 204 -17.58 14.95 -0.81
C SER A 204 -17.92 14.58 0.65
N PRO A 205 -18.62 15.45 1.41
CA PRO A 205 -19.13 15.13 2.75
C PRO A 205 -20.00 13.87 2.77
#